data_AF-A0A286U0F1-F1
#
_entry.id   AF-A0A286U0F1-F1
#
_cell.length_a   1.000
_cell.length_b   1.000
_cell.length_c   1.000
_cell.angle_alpha   90.00
_cell.angle_beta   90.00
_cell.angle_gamma   90.00
#
_symmetry.space_group_name_H-M   'P 1'
#
loop_
_entity.id
_entity.type
_entity.pdbx_description
1 polymer ?
#
loop_
_entity_poly.entity_id
_entity_poly.type
_entity_poly.pdbx_seq_one_letter_code
_entity_poly.pdbx_strand_id
1 'polypeptide(L)'
;MTLPARNKKGHRTGFTTGACAAASAKAAARYLVTGKKLSKIKTTLPNRKTVTFPLKRCEISEGVAITSIIKDAGDDPDCTHGAEITTTVSLTEEEGITLINGEGVGKVTKPGLGLDIGGPSITPIPRKNISEMVLEELPVKQYKGAQVIISVPDGVKRAKKTISERLGIINGISILGTTGIVKPYSTAAYKASVVQEINVAYA
;
A
#
# COMPACT_ATOMS: atom_id res chain seq x y z
N MET A 1 12.44 -2.16 -12.87
CA MET A 1 11.18 -1.40 -12.65
C MET A 1 10.91 -0.60 -13.92
N THR A 2 9.68 -0.55 -14.42
CA THR A 2 9.36 0.48 -15.44
C THR A 2 9.27 1.80 -14.68
N LEU A 3 10.36 2.57 -14.70
CA LEU A 3 10.45 3.83 -13.96
C LEU A 3 9.45 4.82 -14.55
N PRO A 4 8.70 5.57 -13.72
CA PRO A 4 7.81 6.58 -14.24
C PRO A 4 8.64 7.73 -14.82
N ALA A 5 8.20 8.27 -15.97
CA ALA A 5 8.95 9.27 -16.70
C ALA A 5 9.25 10.51 -15.84
N ARG A 6 10.39 11.16 -16.09
CA ARG A 6 10.72 12.47 -15.50
C ARG A 6 9.64 13.47 -15.89
N ASN A 7 9.28 14.36 -14.96
CA ASN A 7 8.32 15.42 -15.24
C ASN A 7 8.96 16.49 -16.15
N LYS A 8 8.17 17.47 -16.61
CA LYS A 8 8.62 18.58 -17.47
C LYS A 8 9.79 19.41 -16.88
N LYS A 9 10.02 19.33 -15.56
CA LYS A 9 11.09 20.02 -14.84
C LYS A 9 12.31 19.11 -14.57
N GLY A 10 12.32 17.89 -15.09
CA GLY A 10 13.44 16.94 -14.95
C GLY A 10 13.42 16.09 -13.67
N HIS A 11 12.45 16.28 -12.76
CA HIS A 11 12.37 15.50 -11.53
C HIS A 11 11.73 14.13 -11.75
N ARG A 12 12.24 13.14 -11.02
CA ARG A 12 11.76 11.76 -11.03
C ARG A 12 10.53 11.62 -10.14
N THR A 13 9.49 11.02 -10.70
CA THR A 13 8.30 10.62 -9.93
C THR A 13 8.54 9.28 -9.25
N GLY A 14 7.75 8.97 -8.24
CA GLY A 14 7.81 7.71 -7.50
C GLY A 14 6.47 7.03 -7.40
N PHE A 15 6.39 6.04 -6.51
CA PHE A 15 5.19 5.27 -6.21
C PHE A 15 4.78 5.44 -4.76
N THR A 16 3.48 5.47 -4.53
CA THR A 16 2.94 5.63 -3.17
C THR A 16 3.05 4.33 -2.37
N THR A 17 2.88 4.40 -1.05
CA THR A 17 2.80 3.20 -0.19
C THR A 17 1.66 2.29 -0.63
N GLY A 18 0.51 2.86 -1.01
CA GLY A 18 -0.63 2.12 -1.57
C GLY A 18 -0.34 1.36 -2.87
N ALA A 19 0.41 1.96 -3.79
CA ALA A 19 0.80 1.29 -5.03
C ALA A 19 1.73 0.09 -4.78
N CYS A 20 2.69 0.26 -3.86
CA CYS A 20 3.59 -0.82 -3.45
C CYS A 20 2.83 -1.94 -2.74
N ALA A 21 1.89 -1.60 -1.86
CA ALA A 21 1.05 -2.59 -1.18
C ALA A 21 0.17 -3.38 -2.16
N ALA A 22 -0.50 -2.70 -3.10
CA ALA A 22 -1.35 -3.36 -4.11
C ALA A 22 -0.54 -4.29 -5.03
N ALA A 23 0.64 -3.84 -5.48
CA ALA A 23 1.54 -4.64 -6.28
C ALA A 23 2.04 -5.88 -5.52
N SER A 24 2.43 -5.69 -4.25
CA SER A 24 2.92 -6.78 -3.40
C SER A 24 1.82 -7.81 -3.14
N ALA A 25 0.61 -7.37 -2.77
CA ALA A 25 -0.53 -8.26 -2.52
C ALA A 25 -0.93 -9.05 -3.77
N LYS A 26 -0.92 -8.40 -4.95
CA LYS A 26 -1.12 -9.07 -6.25
C LYS A 26 -0.11 -10.19 -6.48
N ALA A 27 1.17 -9.93 -6.21
CA ALA A 27 2.21 -10.91 -6.37
C ALA A 27 2.04 -12.11 -5.42
N ALA A 28 1.63 -11.87 -4.17
CA ALA A 28 1.38 -12.94 -3.20
C ALA A 28 0.18 -13.81 -3.64
N ALA A 29 -0.93 -13.19 -4.02
CA ALA A 29 -2.10 -13.90 -4.56
C ALA A 29 -1.74 -14.74 -5.79
N ARG A 30 -1.02 -14.15 -6.76
CA ARG A 30 -0.54 -14.85 -7.95
C ARG A 30 0.36 -16.03 -7.60
N TYR A 31 1.25 -15.88 -6.61
CA TYR A 31 2.14 -16.97 -6.21
C TYR A 31 1.33 -18.13 -5.61
N LEU A 32 0.35 -17.86 -4.75
CA LEU A 32 -0.54 -18.87 -4.19
C LEU A 32 -1.33 -19.62 -5.28
N VAL A 33 -1.89 -18.89 -6.25
CA VAL A 33 -2.71 -19.48 -7.31
C VAL A 33 -1.88 -20.31 -8.29
N THR A 34 -0.68 -19.84 -8.64
CA THR A 34 0.12 -20.47 -9.71
C THR A 34 1.19 -21.43 -9.21
N GLY A 35 1.55 -21.37 -7.93
CA GLY A 35 2.71 -22.06 -7.35
C GLY A 35 4.06 -21.58 -7.88
N LYS A 36 4.10 -20.51 -8.70
CA LYS A 36 5.33 -20.02 -9.35
C LYS A 36 5.88 -18.79 -8.65
N LYS A 37 7.11 -18.90 -8.15
CA LYS A 37 7.84 -17.79 -7.53
C LYS A 37 8.09 -16.67 -8.56
N LEU A 38 7.90 -15.43 -8.12
CA LEU A 38 7.98 -14.24 -8.96
C LEU A 38 9.19 -13.38 -8.58
N SER A 39 9.82 -12.73 -9.56
CA SER A 39 10.83 -11.68 -9.34
C SER A 39 10.29 -10.26 -9.57
N LYS A 40 9.15 -10.14 -10.26
CA LYS A 40 8.47 -8.89 -10.57
C LYS A 40 6.99 -9.13 -10.82
N ILE A 41 6.18 -8.08 -10.66
CA ILE A 41 4.73 -8.13 -10.88
C ILE A 41 4.26 -6.89 -11.64
N LYS A 42 3.36 -7.11 -12.60
CA LYS A 42 2.67 -6.05 -13.35
C LYS A 42 1.35 -5.74 -12.64
N THR A 43 1.16 -4.50 -12.22
CA THR A 43 -0.03 -4.06 -11.48
C THR A 43 -0.64 -2.80 -12.10
N THR A 44 -1.95 -2.64 -11.94
CA THR A 44 -2.69 -1.47 -12.40
C THR A 44 -2.89 -0.52 -11.23
N LEU A 45 -2.41 0.71 -11.38
CA LEU A 45 -2.52 1.76 -10.38
C LEU A 45 -3.94 2.38 -10.36
N PRO A 46 -4.31 3.15 -9.32
CA PRO A 46 -5.60 3.84 -9.27
C PRO A 46 -5.86 4.76 -10.45
N ASN A 47 -4.81 5.33 -11.06
CA ASN A 47 -4.91 6.15 -12.27
C ASN A 47 -4.99 5.35 -13.58
N ARG A 48 -5.26 4.04 -13.51
CA ARG A 48 -5.35 3.09 -14.62
C ARG A 48 -4.06 2.87 -15.42
N LYS A 49 -2.93 3.48 -15.04
CA LYS A 49 -1.63 3.13 -15.62
C LYS A 49 -1.16 1.79 -15.09
N THR A 50 -0.54 1.02 -15.96
CA THR A 50 0.06 -0.26 -15.58
C THR A 50 1.56 -0.14 -15.42
N VAL A 51 2.09 -0.66 -14.31
CA VAL A 51 3.50 -0.54 -13.92
C VAL A 51 4.03 -1.91 -13.48
N THR A 52 5.31 -2.17 -13.75
CA THR A 52 5.98 -3.40 -13.28
C THR A 52 6.92 -3.10 -12.12
N PHE A 53 6.64 -3.72 -10.97
CA PHE A 53 7.41 -3.60 -9.73
C PHE A 53 8.32 -4.81 -9.54
N PRO A 54 9.62 -4.60 -9.22
CA PRO A 54 10.48 -5.68 -8.77
C PRO A 54 10.09 -6.11 -7.35
N LEU A 55 10.11 -7.41 -7.09
CA LEU A 55 9.87 -7.95 -5.76
C LEU A 55 11.19 -8.08 -5.02
N LYS A 56 11.23 -7.63 -3.76
CA LYS A 56 12.35 -7.82 -2.84
C LYS A 56 12.27 -9.19 -2.18
N ARG A 57 11.07 -9.59 -1.75
CA ARG A 57 10.75 -10.94 -1.24
C ARG A 57 9.62 -11.56 -2.04
N CYS A 58 9.67 -12.88 -2.16
CA CYS A 58 8.60 -13.71 -2.70
C CYS A 58 8.81 -15.14 -2.20
N GLU A 59 8.03 -15.53 -1.19
CA GLU A 59 8.13 -16.80 -0.50
C GLU A 59 6.74 -17.29 -0.10
N ILE A 60 6.63 -18.59 0.11
CA ILE A 60 5.40 -19.26 0.54
C ILE A 60 5.75 -20.10 1.75
N SER A 61 4.91 -20.05 2.76
CA SER A 61 5.04 -20.84 3.99
C SER A 61 3.65 -21.14 4.51
N GLU A 62 3.38 -22.39 4.89
CA GLU A 62 2.14 -22.76 5.59
C GLU A 62 0.84 -22.27 4.90
N GLY A 63 0.79 -22.31 3.57
CA GLY A 63 -0.39 -21.87 2.81
C GLY A 63 -0.57 -20.35 2.69
N VAL A 64 0.39 -19.55 3.16
CA VAL A 64 0.42 -18.10 2.98
C VAL A 64 1.60 -17.68 2.10
N ALA A 65 1.42 -16.66 1.28
CA ALA A 65 2.49 -16.07 0.48
C ALA A 65 2.90 -14.72 1.07
N ILE A 66 4.21 -14.54 1.21
CA ILE A 66 4.84 -13.31 1.69
C ILE A 66 5.62 -12.70 0.53
N THR A 67 5.26 -11.48 0.17
CA THR A 67 5.95 -10.69 -0.85
C THR A 67 6.27 -9.32 -0.32
N SER A 68 7.28 -8.67 -0.90
CA SER A 68 7.60 -7.29 -0.54
C SER A 68 8.14 -6.46 -1.69
N ILE A 69 7.96 -5.15 -1.59
CA ILE A 69 8.45 -4.15 -2.53
C ILE A 69 9.13 -3.03 -1.74
N ILE A 70 10.32 -2.63 -2.20
CA ILE A 70 10.99 -1.43 -1.68
C ILE A 70 10.37 -0.20 -2.36
N LYS A 71 9.80 0.69 -1.54
CA LYS A 71 9.16 1.91 -2.03
C LYS A 71 10.20 2.90 -2.58
N ASP A 72 9.99 3.31 -3.81
CA ASP A 72 10.77 4.34 -4.48
C ASP A 72 9.92 5.62 -4.64
N ALA A 73 10.33 6.72 -3.99
CA ALA A 73 9.57 7.97 -3.95
C ALA A 73 9.98 8.94 -5.07
N GLY A 74 10.90 8.56 -5.95
CA GLY A 74 11.44 9.50 -6.92
C GLY A 74 12.39 10.48 -6.25
N ASP A 75 12.25 11.76 -6.58
CA ASP A 75 13.03 12.85 -5.97
C ASP A 75 12.23 13.58 -4.86
N ASP A 76 11.09 13.03 -4.45
CA ASP A 76 10.29 13.59 -3.35
C ASP A 76 10.98 13.30 -2.01
N PRO A 77 11.13 14.29 -1.10
CA PRO A 77 11.68 14.09 0.24
C PRO A 77 10.69 13.38 1.17
N ASP A 78 10.26 12.19 0.75
CA ASP A 78 9.25 11.36 1.42
C ASP A 78 9.90 10.49 2.50
N CYS A 79 9.45 10.65 3.75
CA CYS A 79 9.95 9.87 4.89
C CYS A 79 9.75 8.35 4.78
N THR A 80 8.90 7.90 3.86
CA THR A 80 8.63 6.49 3.54
C THR A 80 9.42 5.99 2.32
N HIS A 81 10.30 6.81 1.75
CA HIS A 81 11.24 6.34 0.72
C HIS A 81 12.17 5.25 1.28
N GLY A 82 12.37 4.18 0.50
CA GLY A 82 13.16 3.02 0.88
C GLY A 82 12.46 2.08 1.86
N ALA A 83 11.21 2.36 2.26
CA ALA A 83 10.45 1.47 3.14
C ALA A 83 10.16 0.15 2.41
N GLU A 84 10.33 -0.97 3.11
CA GLU A 84 9.90 -2.28 2.61
C GLU A 84 8.42 -2.47 2.93
N ILE A 85 7.58 -2.46 1.90
CA ILE A 85 6.16 -2.74 2.02
C ILE A 85 5.97 -4.24 1.81
N THR A 86 5.61 -4.94 2.88
CA THR A 86 5.42 -6.39 2.90
C THR A 86 3.94 -6.73 2.95
N THR A 87 3.54 -7.75 2.21
CA THR A 87 2.17 -8.29 2.26
C THR A 87 2.21 -9.79 2.49
N THR A 88 1.45 -10.25 3.48
CA THR A 88 1.17 -11.66 3.71
C THR A 88 -0.26 -11.92 3.28
N VAL A 89 -0.45 -12.85 2.35
CA VAL A 89 -1.77 -13.17 1.78
C VAL A 89 -2.09 -14.64 2.05
N SER A 90 -3.34 -14.90 2.43
CA SER A 90 -3.96 -16.22 2.40
C SER A 90 -5.24 -16.15 1.57
N LEU A 91 -5.52 -17.20 0.80
CA LEU A 91 -6.73 -17.26 -0.03
C LEU A 91 -7.89 -17.88 0.75
N THR A 92 -9.11 -17.43 0.48
CA THR A 92 -10.32 -17.86 1.19
C THR A 92 -11.42 -18.26 0.20
N GLU A 93 -12.31 -19.15 0.66
CA GLU A 93 -13.55 -19.49 -0.05
C GLU A 93 -14.67 -18.48 0.22
N GLU A 94 -14.53 -17.65 1.25
CA GLU A 94 -15.42 -16.51 1.53
C GLU A 94 -15.20 -15.38 0.53
N GLU A 95 -16.29 -14.71 0.15
CA GLU A 95 -16.25 -13.59 -0.79
C GLU A 95 -15.68 -12.33 -0.13
N GLY A 96 -14.76 -11.67 -0.84
CA GLY A 96 -14.24 -10.35 -0.46
C GLY A 96 -12.80 -10.35 0.03
N ILE A 97 -12.30 -9.16 0.34
CA ILE A 97 -10.91 -8.93 0.73
C ILE A 97 -10.86 -8.30 2.12
N THR A 98 -10.28 -9.03 3.07
CA THR A 98 -10.10 -8.54 4.45
C THR A 98 -8.69 -7.98 4.61
N LEU A 99 -8.60 -6.67 4.84
CA LEU A 99 -7.34 -5.98 5.08
C LEU A 99 -7.04 -5.92 6.58
N ILE A 100 -5.90 -6.46 6.98
CA ILE A 100 -5.48 -6.58 8.38
C ILE A 100 -4.24 -5.72 8.63
N ASN A 101 -4.19 -5.14 9.83
CA ASN A 101 -3.06 -4.37 10.29
C ASN A 101 -1.89 -5.29 10.65
N GLY A 102 -0.77 -5.16 9.94
CA GLY A 102 0.49 -5.77 10.31
C GLY A 102 1.43 -4.81 11.02
N GLU A 103 2.65 -5.26 11.29
CA GLU A 103 3.68 -4.45 11.96
C GLU A 103 3.94 -3.15 11.21
N GLY A 104 4.03 -2.03 11.93
CA GLY A 104 4.42 -0.73 11.37
C GLY A 104 3.42 -0.11 10.38
N VAL A 105 2.24 -0.70 10.21
CA VAL A 105 1.07 -0.02 9.65
C VAL A 105 0.26 0.59 10.78
N GLY A 106 -0.06 1.88 10.63
CA GLY A 106 -0.71 2.64 11.68
C GLY A 106 -2.12 2.15 11.99
N LYS A 107 -2.52 2.20 13.26
CA LYS A 107 -3.89 1.93 13.72
C LYS A 107 -4.62 3.24 13.98
N VAL A 108 -5.85 3.36 13.48
CA VAL A 108 -6.68 4.56 13.64
C VAL A 108 -7.29 4.58 15.04
N THR A 109 -7.18 5.70 15.75
CA THR A 109 -7.69 5.89 17.12
C THR A 109 -8.59 7.12 17.27
N LYS A 110 -8.65 8.00 16.27
CA LYS A 110 -9.51 9.19 16.25
C LYS A 110 -10.46 9.18 15.05
N PRO A 111 -11.65 9.81 15.16
CA PRO A 111 -12.54 10.05 14.02
C PRO A 111 -11.94 11.12 13.07
N GLY A 112 -12.64 11.40 11.96
CA GLY A 112 -12.29 12.49 11.02
C GLY A 112 -11.40 12.09 9.84
N LEU A 113 -10.77 10.91 9.87
CA LEU A 113 -9.93 10.42 8.77
C LEU A 113 -10.69 9.68 7.66
N GLY A 114 -12.00 9.46 7.83
CA GLY A 114 -12.79 8.62 6.94
C GLY A 114 -12.35 7.15 6.96
N LEU A 115 -11.85 6.70 8.13
CA LEU A 115 -11.36 5.35 8.39
C LEU A 115 -11.98 4.82 9.69
N ASP A 116 -12.17 3.51 9.74
CA ASP A 116 -12.74 2.86 10.92
C ASP A 116 -11.79 2.95 12.10
N ILE A 117 -12.30 3.39 13.24
CA ILE A 117 -11.56 3.40 14.51
C ILE A 117 -11.20 1.96 14.87
N GLY A 118 -9.94 1.76 15.26
CA GLY A 118 -9.37 0.44 15.53
C GLY A 118 -8.87 -0.29 14.28
N GLY A 119 -9.23 0.17 13.09
CA GLY A 119 -8.81 -0.43 11.82
C GLY A 119 -7.41 0.00 11.35
N PRO A 120 -6.90 -0.66 10.29
CA PRO A 120 -5.63 -0.29 9.69
C PRO A 120 -5.73 1.04 8.95
N SER A 121 -4.68 1.85 9.04
CA SER A 121 -4.55 3.16 8.40
C SER A 121 -4.25 3.01 6.90
N ILE A 122 -5.21 2.44 6.18
CA ILE A 122 -5.20 2.24 4.73
C ILE A 122 -6.32 3.09 4.16
N THR A 123 -6.02 4.08 3.30
CA THR A 123 -7.04 5.00 2.79
C THR A 123 -7.95 4.34 1.74
N PRO A 124 -9.18 4.87 1.50
CA PRO A 124 -10.18 4.19 0.64
C PRO A 124 -9.69 3.83 -0.77
N ILE A 125 -8.90 4.70 -1.41
CA ILE A 125 -8.37 4.44 -2.75
C ILE A 125 -7.36 3.27 -2.75
N PRO A 126 -6.31 3.28 -1.90
CA PRO A 126 -5.45 2.10 -1.70
C PRO A 126 -6.22 0.84 -1.32
N ARG A 127 -7.22 0.90 -0.42
CA ARG A 127 -8.05 -0.27 -0.08
C ARG A 127 -8.67 -0.88 -1.33
N LYS A 128 -9.36 -0.05 -2.11
CA LYS A 128 -9.98 -0.48 -3.38
C LYS A 128 -8.96 -1.06 -4.34
N ASN A 129 -7.81 -0.41 -4.51
CA ASN A 129 -6.79 -0.88 -5.46
C ASN A 129 -6.15 -2.20 -5.03
N ILE A 130 -5.85 -2.38 -3.74
CA ILE A 130 -5.37 -3.66 -3.21
C ILE A 130 -6.39 -4.76 -3.49
N SER A 131 -7.67 -4.53 -3.18
CA SER A 131 -8.72 -5.50 -3.40
C SER A 131 -8.88 -5.86 -4.88
N GLU A 132 -8.94 -4.86 -5.77
CA GLU A 132 -9.02 -5.09 -7.23
C GLU A 132 -7.84 -5.94 -7.73
N MET A 133 -6.63 -5.64 -7.27
CA MET A 133 -5.42 -6.32 -7.74
C MET A 133 -5.28 -7.75 -7.22
N VAL A 134 -5.78 -8.03 -6.01
CA VAL A 134 -5.82 -9.40 -5.48
C VAL A 134 -6.89 -10.21 -6.21
N LEU A 135 -8.10 -9.65 -6.36
CA LEU A 135 -9.21 -10.32 -7.06
C LEU A 135 -8.88 -10.64 -8.53
N GLU A 136 -8.07 -9.81 -9.20
CA GLU A 136 -7.60 -10.07 -10.57
C GLU A 136 -6.83 -11.41 -10.71
N GLU A 137 -6.20 -11.88 -9.64
CA GLU A 137 -5.42 -13.13 -9.66
C GLU A 137 -6.22 -14.34 -9.18
N LEU A 138 -7.42 -14.16 -8.61
CA LEU A 138 -8.21 -15.26 -8.06
C LEU A 138 -9.01 -15.99 -9.16
N PRO A 139 -8.87 -17.31 -9.32
CA PRO A 139 -9.71 -18.07 -10.22
C PRO A 139 -11.12 -18.21 -9.65
N VAL A 140 -12.12 -17.79 -10.44
CA VAL A 140 -13.57 -17.70 -10.07
C VAL A 140 -14.14 -18.97 -9.41
N LYS A 141 -13.57 -20.14 -9.69
CA LYS A 141 -14.10 -21.44 -9.24
C LYS A 141 -13.47 -21.99 -7.95
N GLN A 142 -12.39 -21.42 -7.44
CA GLN A 142 -11.62 -22.02 -6.33
C GLN A 142 -11.50 -21.10 -5.11
N TYR A 143 -11.28 -19.81 -5.32
CA TYR A 143 -11.13 -18.84 -4.24
C TYR A 143 -12.01 -17.64 -4.53
N LYS A 144 -12.78 -17.19 -3.52
CA LYS A 144 -13.70 -16.04 -3.66
C LYS A 144 -13.16 -14.80 -2.94
N GLY A 145 -12.08 -14.95 -2.20
CA GLY A 145 -11.52 -13.87 -1.41
C GLY A 145 -10.11 -14.14 -0.92
N ALA A 146 -9.63 -13.21 -0.10
CA ALA A 146 -8.33 -13.30 0.53
C ALA A 146 -8.26 -12.46 1.79
N GLN A 147 -7.45 -12.91 2.74
CA GLN A 147 -6.96 -12.09 3.84
C GLN A 147 -5.61 -11.51 3.45
N VAL A 148 -5.44 -10.19 3.66
CA VAL A 148 -4.21 -9.47 3.31
C VAL A 148 -3.72 -8.71 4.54
N ILE A 149 -2.60 -9.16 5.11
CA ILE A 149 -1.88 -8.44 6.15
C ILE A 149 -0.83 -7.56 5.48
N ILE A 150 -0.84 -6.26 5.79
CA ILE A 150 0.17 -5.33 5.27
C ILE A 150 1.09 -4.94 6.42
N SER A 151 2.39 -5.06 6.21
CA SER A 151 3.42 -4.72 7.20
C SER A 151 4.50 -3.82 6.59
N VAL A 152 5.07 -2.96 7.42
CA VAL A 152 6.20 -2.09 7.12
C VAL A 152 7.16 -2.21 8.32
N PRO A 153 8.20 -3.07 8.27
CA PRO A 153 9.02 -3.39 9.44
C PRO A 153 9.64 -2.17 10.15
N ASP A 154 9.99 -1.12 9.42
CA ASP A 154 10.51 0.14 9.97
C ASP A 154 9.44 1.26 10.08
N GLY A 155 8.16 0.89 9.92
CA GLY A 155 7.03 1.81 9.85
C GLY A 155 6.83 2.62 11.13
N VAL A 156 6.98 2.02 12.31
CA VAL A 156 6.90 2.75 13.60
C VAL A 156 7.97 3.85 13.66
N LYS A 157 9.21 3.53 13.26
CA LYS A 157 10.33 4.49 13.24
C LYS A 157 10.06 5.63 12.25
N ARG A 158 9.49 5.32 11.09
CA ARG A 158 9.15 6.31 10.06
C ARG A 158 7.98 7.21 10.47
N ALA A 159 6.99 6.67 11.15
CA ALA A 159 5.83 7.41 11.65
C ALA A 159 6.23 8.57 12.59
N LYS A 160 7.33 8.44 13.33
CA LYS A 160 7.87 9.55 14.16
C LYS A 160 8.27 10.79 13.36
N LYS A 161 8.44 10.67 12.03
CA LYS A 161 8.74 11.77 11.12
C LYS A 161 7.49 12.30 10.39
N THR A 162 6.30 11.84 10.77
CA THR A 162 5.03 12.27 10.19
C THR A 162 4.18 12.98 11.23
N ILE A 163 3.06 13.53 10.79
CA ILE A 163 1.99 14.06 11.66
C ILE A 163 0.98 12.97 12.08
N SER A 164 1.25 11.69 11.77
CA SER A 164 0.29 10.59 11.93
C SER A 164 -0.22 10.47 13.37
N GLU A 165 0.66 10.57 14.37
CA GLU A 165 0.25 10.48 15.78
C GLU A 165 -0.75 11.60 16.17
N ARG A 166 -0.54 12.82 15.67
CA ARG A 166 -1.47 13.96 15.91
C ARG A 166 -2.84 13.70 15.31
N LEU A 167 -2.87 13.09 14.13
CA LEU A 167 -4.07 12.65 13.43
C LEU A 167 -4.75 11.42 14.06
N GLY A 168 -4.20 10.85 15.13
CA GLY A 168 -4.75 9.64 15.76
C GLY A 168 -4.41 8.37 14.98
N ILE A 169 -3.24 8.32 14.35
CA ILE A 169 -2.69 7.12 13.73
C ILE A 169 -1.45 6.74 14.51
N ILE A 170 -1.51 5.62 15.23
CA ILE A 170 -0.45 5.15 16.12
C ILE A 170 0.20 3.86 15.63
N ASN A 171 1.40 3.54 16.11
CA ASN A 171 2.12 2.30 15.85
C ASN A 171 2.49 2.03 14.37
N GLY A 172 2.53 3.07 13.53
CA GLY A 172 2.96 2.88 12.14
C GLY A 172 2.60 4.00 11.19
N ILE A 173 3.00 3.83 9.93
CA ILE A 173 2.67 4.76 8.84
C ILE A 173 1.34 4.39 8.19
N SER A 174 0.75 5.34 7.47
CA SER A 174 -0.43 5.08 6.64
C SER A 174 -0.07 4.51 5.27
N ILE A 175 -0.90 3.58 4.79
CA ILE A 175 -0.90 3.11 3.40
C ILE A 175 -1.82 4.01 2.60
N LEU A 176 -1.23 4.91 1.81
CA LEU A 176 -1.92 6.03 1.19
C LEU A 176 -1.51 6.22 -0.28
N GLY A 177 -2.27 7.04 -0.99
CA GLY A 177 -2.00 7.44 -2.37
C GLY A 177 -3.24 7.39 -3.25
N THR A 178 -3.59 8.53 -3.86
CA THR A 178 -4.82 8.67 -4.66
C THR A 178 -4.65 8.21 -6.11
N THR A 179 -3.44 8.32 -6.66
CA THR A 179 -3.15 7.96 -8.07
C THR A 179 -2.18 6.79 -8.21
N GLY A 180 -1.58 6.35 -7.10
CA GLY A 180 -0.45 5.42 -7.08
C GLY A 180 0.91 6.05 -7.41
N ILE A 181 0.96 7.34 -7.78
CA ILE A 181 2.17 8.06 -8.15
C ILE A 181 2.49 9.13 -7.11
N VAL A 182 3.78 9.21 -6.73
CA VAL A 182 4.35 10.32 -5.96
C VAL A 182 4.92 11.35 -6.94
N LYS A 183 4.52 12.61 -6.79
CA LYS A 183 5.07 13.74 -7.54
C LYS A 183 5.94 14.57 -6.59
N PRO A 184 7.21 14.84 -6.95
CA PRO A 184 8.12 15.58 -6.08
C PRO A 184 7.60 17.00 -5.83
N TYR A 185 7.67 17.44 -4.57
CA TYR A 185 7.27 18.79 -4.12
C TYR A 185 5.82 19.16 -4.51
N SER A 186 4.91 18.20 -4.36
CA SER A 186 3.52 18.39 -4.79
C SER A 186 2.72 19.28 -3.84
N THR A 187 2.26 20.43 -4.32
CA THR A 187 1.26 21.25 -3.63
C THR A 187 -0.03 20.49 -3.33
N ALA A 188 -0.39 19.50 -4.17
CA ALA A 188 -1.57 18.67 -3.94
C ALA A 188 -1.37 17.74 -2.72
N ALA A 189 -0.17 17.21 -2.52
CA ALA A 189 0.15 16.40 -1.33
C ALA A 189 0.09 17.26 -0.06
N TYR A 190 0.63 18.49 -0.11
CA TYR A 190 0.54 19.44 1.00
C TYR A 190 -0.91 19.84 1.31
N LYS A 191 -1.73 20.16 0.29
CA LYS A 191 -3.15 20.45 0.50
C LYS A 191 -3.87 19.28 1.16
N ALA A 192 -3.58 18.04 0.75
CA ALA A 192 -4.21 16.86 1.32
C ALA A 192 -3.87 16.70 2.81
N SER A 193 -2.63 16.97 3.24
CA SER A 193 -2.29 16.90 4.67
C SER A 193 -3.02 17.95 5.49
N VAL A 194 -3.12 19.19 4.99
CA VAL A 194 -3.88 20.26 5.67
C VAL A 194 -5.36 19.89 5.82
N VAL A 195 -5.99 19.35 4.76
CA VAL A 195 -7.40 18.92 4.83
C VAL A 195 -7.60 17.83 5.87
N GLN A 196 -6.67 16.87 5.99
CA GLN A 196 -6.76 15.82 7.01
C GLN A 196 -6.68 16.39 8.44
N GLU A 197 -5.79 17.36 8.67
CA GLU A 197 -5.68 18.04 9.97
C GLU A 197 -6.97 18.79 10.33
N ILE A 198 -7.56 19.53 9.38
CA ILE A 198 -8.83 20.24 9.59
C ILE A 198 -9.96 19.26 9.92
N ASN A 199 -10.07 18.16 9.18
CA ASN A 199 -11.14 17.17 9.39
C ASN A 199 -11.03 16.50 10.76
N VAL A 200 -9.81 16.20 11.24
CA VAL A 200 -9.59 15.63 12.57
C VAL A 200 -9.85 16.66 13.67
N ALA A 201 -9.57 17.95 13.43
CA ALA A 201 -9.84 19.01 14.39
C ALA A 201 -11.35 19.35 14.50
N TYR A 202 -12.11 19.13 13.44
CA TYR A 202 -13.56 19.37 13.40
C TYR A 202 -14.39 18.22 14.00
N ALA A 203 -13.89 16.97 13.91
CA ALA A 203 -14.59 15.76 14.32
C ALA A 203 -14.49 15.47 15.83
#